data_AF-A0A0N9HTU3-F1
#
_entry.id   AF-A0A0N9HTU3-F1
#
_cell.length_a   1.000
_cell.length_b   1.000
_cell.length_c   1.000
_cell.angle_alpha   90.00
_cell.angle_beta   90.00
_cell.angle_gamma   90.00
#
_symmetry.space_group_name_H-M   'P 1'
#
loop_
_entity.id
_entity.type
_entity.pdbx_description
1 polymer ?
#
loop_
_entity_poly.entity_id
_entity_poly.type
_entity_poly.pdbx_seq_one_letter_code
_entity_poly.pdbx_strand_id
1 'polypeptide(L)'
;MYGAGKRFAYIQLCRGVDSPDPLCVDNLKGAVAAGLAVGLYQRVFPQLGSPEQHALHYLACWNRVRAHVPDVTLPPAVDYEERIPGGGPWCMEYINIIRQATGRADHVIYSSGSWFEPNGFIGTTAWTDDPGIRIWPAHTDAWPYPGWAPGNPKFKHPRAFVHQYDQDGTCPGIEGKALLDISMKPLPLGRT
;
A
#
# COMPACT_ATOMS: atom_id res chain seq x y z
N MET A 1 -16.73 -6.04 -9.03
CA MET A 1 -15.68 -4.99 -9.03
C MET A 1 -15.45 -4.32 -10.40
N TYR A 2 -14.93 -4.98 -11.43
CA TYR A 2 -14.62 -4.31 -12.72
C TYR A 2 -15.83 -3.67 -13.41
N GLY A 3 -16.97 -4.39 -13.47
CA GLY A 3 -18.24 -3.86 -13.97
C GLY A 3 -18.79 -2.68 -13.18
N ALA A 4 -18.30 -2.43 -11.96
CA ALA A 4 -18.61 -1.25 -11.16
C ALA A 4 -17.61 -0.10 -11.36
N GLY A 5 -16.82 -0.14 -12.44
CA GLY A 5 -15.86 0.91 -12.79
C GLY A 5 -14.51 0.83 -12.06
N LYS A 6 -14.28 -0.19 -11.22
CA LYS A 6 -12.98 -0.39 -10.55
C LYS A 6 -11.92 -0.83 -11.57
N ARG A 7 -10.69 -0.39 -11.35
CA ARG A 7 -9.54 -0.62 -12.26
C ARG A 7 -8.34 -1.26 -11.59
N PHE A 8 -8.24 -1.16 -10.27
CA PHE A 8 -7.17 -1.76 -9.50
C PHE A 8 -7.66 -2.20 -8.12
N ALA A 9 -6.85 -3.02 -7.45
CA ALA A 9 -7.01 -3.40 -6.06
C ALA A 9 -5.64 -3.58 -5.40
N TYR A 10 -5.49 -3.07 -4.18
CA TYR A 10 -4.43 -3.48 -3.26
C TYR A 10 -4.98 -4.57 -2.34
N ILE A 11 -4.26 -5.67 -2.20
CA ILE A 11 -4.68 -6.86 -1.46
C ILE A 11 -3.67 -7.11 -0.35
N GLN A 12 -4.16 -7.35 0.86
CA GLN A 12 -3.28 -7.67 1.98
C GLN A 12 -2.62 -9.02 1.73
N LEU A 13 -1.29 -9.06 1.80
CA LEU A 13 -0.52 -10.29 1.72
C LEU A 13 -0.31 -10.88 3.11
N CYS A 14 0.08 -10.02 4.05
CA CYS A 14 0.38 -10.42 5.42
C CYS A 14 0.36 -9.21 6.36
N ARG A 15 0.49 -9.50 7.64
CA ARG A 15 0.40 -8.55 8.73
C ARG A 15 1.47 -8.88 9.78
N GLY A 16 2.18 -7.87 10.25
CA GLY A 16 3.22 -8.08 11.25
C GLY A 16 4.34 -9.01 10.78
N VAL A 17 4.90 -9.79 11.69
CA VAL A 17 6.05 -10.67 11.41
C VAL A 17 5.69 -12.15 11.26
N ASP A 18 4.41 -12.51 11.43
CA ASP A 18 3.98 -13.91 11.50
C ASP A 18 2.55 -14.21 11.00
N SER A 19 1.77 -13.21 10.58
CA SER A 19 0.36 -13.39 10.22
C SER A 19 0.12 -13.25 8.71
N PRO A 20 0.17 -14.33 7.92
CA PRO A 20 -0.27 -14.30 6.51
C PRO A 20 -1.77 -13.99 6.41
N ASP A 21 -2.19 -13.34 5.33
CA ASP A 21 -3.61 -13.11 5.07
C ASP A 21 -4.25 -14.36 4.42
N PRO A 22 -5.26 -14.98 5.06
CA PRO A 22 -5.85 -16.22 4.57
C PRO A 22 -6.66 -16.04 3.29
N LEU A 23 -7.08 -14.82 2.95
CA LEU A 23 -7.89 -14.51 1.78
C LEU A 23 -7.05 -13.99 0.60
N CYS A 24 -5.74 -13.77 0.79
CA CYS A 24 -4.87 -13.19 -0.23
C CYS A 24 -4.98 -13.91 -1.59
N VAL A 25 -4.92 -15.23 -1.61
CA VAL A 25 -4.93 -16.01 -2.86
C VAL A 25 -6.28 -15.90 -3.58
N ASP A 26 -7.39 -16.00 -2.85
CA ASP A 26 -8.73 -15.95 -3.45
C ASP A 26 -9.05 -14.54 -3.96
N ASN A 27 -8.70 -13.51 -3.18
CA ASN A 27 -8.83 -12.12 -3.59
C ASN A 27 -7.97 -11.80 -4.82
N LEU A 28 -6.74 -12.32 -4.87
CA LEU A 28 -5.85 -12.15 -6.01
C LEU A 28 -6.43 -12.80 -7.27
N LYS A 29 -6.85 -14.06 -7.18
CA LYS A 29 -7.49 -14.76 -8.31
C LYS A 29 -8.74 -14.04 -8.79
N GLY A 30 -9.61 -13.60 -7.86
CA GLY A 30 -10.82 -12.86 -8.19
C GLY A 30 -10.53 -11.52 -8.86
N ALA A 31 -9.56 -10.76 -8.36
CA ALA A 31 -9.17 -9.47 -8.94
C ALA A 31 -8.57 -9.62 -10.35
N VAL A 32 -7.69 -10.61 -10.53
CA VAL A 32 -7.08 -10.93 -11.83
C VAL A 32 -8.14 -11.40 -12.83
N ALA A 33 -9.03 -12.31 -12.44
CA ALA A 33 -10.12 -12.78 -13.29
C ALA A 33 -11.08 -11.65 -13.69
N ALA A 34 -11.25 -10.65 -12.83
CA ALA A 34 -12.01 -9.43 -13.13
C ALA A 34 -11.25 -8.42 -14.00
N GLY A 35 -9.98 -8.65 -14.35
CA GLY A 35 -9.18 -7.73 -15.16
C GLY A 35 -8.69 -6.49 -14.41
N LEU A 36 -8.54 -6.57 -13.08
CA LEU A 36 -8.00 -5.49 -12.27
C LEU A 36 -6.47 -5.53 -12.24
N ALA A 37 -5.84 -4.36 -12.23
CA ALA A 37 -4.44 -4.25 -11.82
C ALA A 37 -4.33 -4.55 -10.32
N VAL A 38 -3.39 -5.41 -9.93
CA VAL A 38 -3.25 -5.85 -8.54
C VAL A 38 -1.94 -5.36 -7.93
N GLY A 39 -1.99 -4.97 -6.66
CA GLY A 39 -0.84 -4.73 -5.80
C GLY A 39 -0.99 -5.49 -4.49
N LEU A 40 0.12 -5.84 -3.87
CA LEU A 40 0.13 -6.51 -2.57
C LEU A 40 0.73 -5.59 -1.51
N TYR A 41 0.18 -5.63 -0.30
CA TYR A 41 0.71 -4.86 0.83
C TYR A 41 0.91 -5.70 2.08
N GLN A 42 1.78 -5.22 2.97
CA GLN A 42 1.86 -5.70 4.35
C GLN A 42 1.57 -4.57 5.30
N ARG A 43 0.67 -4.83 6.26
CA ARG A 43 0.48 -3.98 7.42
C ARG A 43 1.58 -4.25 8.43
N VAL A 44 2.39 -3.24 8.74
CA VAL A 44 3.53 -3.37 9.65
C VAL A 44 3.22 -2.87 11.06
N PHE A 45 3.99 -3.39 12.02
CA PHE A 45 3.92 -3.07 13.46
C PHE A 45 5.36 -3.02 14.00
N PRO A 46 6.03 -1.87 13.99
CA PRO A 46 7.41 -1.73 14.46
C PRO A 46 7.64 -2.19 15.91
N GLN A 47 6.60 -2.20 16.73
CA GLN A 47 6.62 -2.74 18.09
C GLN A 47 6.72 -4.28 18.16
N LEU A 48 6.37 -4.98 17.09
CA LEU A 48 6.42 -6.45 17.00
C LEU A 48 7.70 -6.97 16.34
N GLY A 49 8.53 -6.10 15.75
CA GLY A 49 9.79 -6.50 15.13
C GLY A 49 10.48 -5.41 14.31
N SER A 50 11.73 -5.67 13.95
CA SER A 50 12.57 -4.79 13.12
C SER A 50 12.08 -4.72 11.66
N PRO A 51 12.47 -3.69 10.88
CA PRO A 51 12.19 -3.63 9.44
C PRO A 51 12.55 -4.94 8.71
N GLU A 52 13.68 -5.54 9.08
CA GLU A 52 14.14 -6.81 8.52
C GLU A 52 13.19 -7.96 8.83
N GLN A 53 12.70 -8.10 10.06
CA GLN A 53 11.78 -9.18 10.41
C GLN A 53 10.46 -9.07 9.63
N HIS A 54 9.94 -7.85 9.44
CA HIS A 54 8.75 -7.61 8.61
C HIS A 54 9.03 -7.93 7.14
N ALA A 55 10.18 -7.50 6.60
CA ALA A 55 10.56 -7.75 5.20
C ALA A 55 10.74 -9.25 4.91
N LEU A 56 11.38 -9.99 5.81
CA LEU A 56 11.53 -11.44 5.69
C LEU A 56 10.17 -12.15 5.73
N HIS A 57 9.24 -11.68 6.59
CA HIS A 57 7.87 -12.21 6.61
C HIS A 57 7.12 -11.92 5.30
N TYR A 58 7.25 -10.71 4.77
CA TYR A 58 6.70 -10.34 3.45
C TYR A 58 7.20 -11.30 2.37
N LEU A 59 8.52 -11.49 2.28
CA LEU A 59 9.15 -12.35 1.28
C LEU A 59 8.73 -13.82 1.44
N ALA A 60 8.60 -14.31 2.67
CA ALA A 60 8.09 -15.65 2.94
C ALA A 60 6.65 -15.82 2.45
N CYS A 61 5.78 -14.83 2.68
CA CYS A 61 4.40 -14.84 2.18
C CYS A 61 4.35 -14.68 0.65
N TRP A 62 5.16 -13.80 0.08
CA TRP A 62 5.30 -13.61 -1.36
C TRP A 62 5.64 -14.92 -2.06
N ASN A 63 6.63 -15.66 -1.55
CA ASN A 63 7.05 -16.94 -2.13
C ASN A 63 5.92 -17.99 -2.16
N ARG A 64 4.95 -17.91 -1.24
CA ARG A 64 3.79 -18.81 -1.22
C ARG A 64 2.75 -18.45 -2.27
N VAL A 65 2.62 -17.16 -2.61
CA VAL A 65 1.54 -16.68 -3.50
C VAL A 65 2.02 -16.32 -4.90
N ARG A 66 3.33 -16.13 -5.13
CA ARG A 66 3.88 -15.61 -6.40
C ARG A 66 3.43 -16.36 -7.66
N ALA A 67 3.13 -17.66 -7.55
CA ALA A 67 2.60 -18.45 -8.66
C ALA A 67 1.19 -18.03 -9.12
N HIS A 68 0.49 -17.23 -8.32
CA HIS A 68 -0.83 -16.67 -8.61
C HIS A 68 -0.77 -15.17 -8.94
N VAL A 69 0.40 -14.54 -8.78
CA VAL A 69 0.58 -13.12 -9.05
C VAL A 69 0.86 -12.94 -10.54
N PRO A 70 0.17 -12.01 -11.23
CA PRO A 70 0.47 -11.72 -12.63
C PRO A 70 1.90 -11.19 -12.80
N ASP A 71 2.49 -11.41 -13.97
CA ASP A 71 3.82 -10.89 -14.31
C ASP A 71 3.91 -9.36 -14.19
N VAL A 72 2.77 -8.66 -14.30
CA VAL A 72 2.69 -7.20 -14.26
C VAL A 72 1.74 -6.79 -13.13
N THR A 73 2.30 -6.10 -12.14
CA THR A 73 1.59 -5.63 -10.95
C THR A 73 1.83 -4.16 -10.66
N LEU A 74 0.97 -3.61 -9.81
CA LEU A 74 1.29 -2.41 -9.05
C LEU A 74 2.49 -2.67 -8.12
N PRO A 75 3.22 -1.60 -7.72
CA PRO A 75 4.33 -1.75 -6.80
C PRO A 75 3.86 -2.26 -5.43
N PRO A 76 4.65 -3.11 -4.75
CA PRO A 76 4.35 -3.58 -3.41
C PRO A 76 4.28 -2.40 -2.44
N ALA A 77 3.37 -2.48 -1.47
CA ALA A 77 3.15 -1.41 -0.51
C ALA A 77 3.53 -1.84 0.92
N VAL A 78 4.17 -0.93 1.65
CA VAL A 78 4.23 -0.97 3.11
C VAL A 78 3.11 -0.10 3.66
N ASP A 79 2.27 -0.68 4.49
CA ASP A 79 1.21 0.00 5.22
C ASP A 79 1.69 0.27 6.64
N TYR A 80 2.04 1.52 6.89
CA TYR A 80 2.52 2.00 8.18
C TYR A 80 1.50 2.99 8.75
N GLU A 81 0.72 2.55 9.74
CA GLU A 81 -0.13 3.44 10.54
C GLU A 81 0.09 3.21 12.04
N GLU A 82 1.34 3.10 12.46
CA GLU A 82 1.72 3.12 13.87
C GLU A 82 2.14 4.53 14.31
N ARG A 83 1.68 4.96 15.49
CA ARG A 83 1.98 6.30 16.04
C ARG A 83 3.38 6.36 16.66
N ILE A 84 4.38 5.91 15.90
CA ILE A 84 5.78 5.82 16.29
C ILE A 84 6.58 6.71 15.34
N PRO A 85 7.28 7.75 15.83
CA PRO A 85 8.12 8.59 14.97
C PRO A 85 9.22 7.80 14.27
N GLY A 86 9.63 8.25 13.08
CA GLY A 86 10.68 7.59 12.29
C GLY A 86 10.16 6.52 11.34
N GLY A 87 8.85 6.53 11.02
CA GLY A 87 8.24 5.58 10.10
C GLY A 87 8.82 5.65 8.68
N GLY A 88 9.20 6.83 8.19
CA GLY A 88 9.86 6.98 6.88
C GLY A 88 11.16 6.18 6.75
N PRO A 89 12.19 6.47 7.58
CA PRO A 89 13.41 5.66 7.62
C PRO A 89 13.17 4.16 7.84
N TRP A 90 12.27 3.80 8.76
CA TRP A 90 11.90 2.40 9.03
C TRP A 90 11.35 1.71 7.76
N CYS A 91 10.44 2.36 7.04
CA CYS A 91 9.88 1.85 5.80
C CYS A 91 10.95 1.68 4.73
N MET A 92 11.94 2.57 4.66
CA MET A 92 13.02 2.47 3.68
C MET A 92 13.96 1.29 3.94
N GLU A 93 14.29 1.01 5.20
CA GLU A 93 15.05 -0.20 5.54
C GLU A 93 14.31 -1.46 5.10
N TYR A 94 13.02 -1.54 5.43
CA TYR A 94 12.12 -2.62 4.99
C TYR A 94 12.08 -2.76 3.45
N ILE A 95 11.84 -1.66 2.73
CA ILE A 95 11.77 -1.62 1.26
C ILE A 95 13.10 -2.03 0.62
N ASN A 96 14.23 -1.59 1.17
CA ASN A 96 15.54 -1.89 0.61
C ASN A 96 15.87 -3.38 0.69
N ILE A 97 15.42 -4.09 1.72
CA ILE A 97 15.57 -5.54 1.83
C ILE A 97 14.75 -6.25 0.74
N ILE A 98 13.51 -5.81 0.51
CA ILE A 98 12.66 -6.38 -0.55
C ILE A 98 13.25 -6.10 -1.94
N ARG A 99 13.73 -4.88 -2.18
CA ARG A 99 14.43 -4.50 -3.42
C ARG A 99 15.63 -5.41 -3.69
N GLN A 100 16.46 -5.66 -2.68
CA GLN A 100 17.62 -6.54 -2.79
C GLN A 100 17.21 -7.99 -3.11
N ALA A 101 16.13 -8.48 -2.49
CA ALA A 101 15.68 -9.85 -2.67
C ALA A 101 14.93 -10.10 -4.00
N THR A 102 14.25 -9.09 -4.54
CA THR A 102 13.34 -9.24 -5.68
C THR A 102 13.83 -8.55 -6.96
N GLY A 103 14.70 -7.55 -6.83
CA GLY A 103 15.06 -6.65 -7.93
C GLY A 103 13.96 -5.62 -8.28
N ARG A 104 12.79 -5.66 -7.62
CA ARG A 104 11.70 -4.70 -7.85
C ARG A 104 12.09 -3.33 -7.32
N ALA A 105 12.36 -2.36 -8.18
CA ALA A 105 12.85 -1.05 -7.76
C ALA A 105 11.76 -0.15 -7.13
N ASP A 106 10.53 -0.21 -7.64
CA ASP A 106 9.43 0.66 -7.23
C ASP A 106 8.60 0.07 -6.09
N HIS A 107 8.27 0.89 -5.10
CA HIS A 107 7.50 0.54 -3.90
C HIS A 107 6.56 1.68 -3.51
N VAL A 108 5.57 1.38 -2.68
CA VAL A 108 4.60 2.35 -2.14
C VAL A 108 4.73 2.42 -0.63
N ILE A 109 4.68 3.63 -0.07
CA ILE A 109 4.42 3.85 1.35
C ILE A 109 2.98 4.36 1.48
N TYR A 110 2.17 3.62 2.23
CA TYR A 110 0.82 3.98 2.63
C TYR A 110 0.80 4.42 4.09
N SER A 111 0.07 5.51 4.35
CA SER A 111 -0.23 5.99 5.70
C SER A 111 -1.32 7.06 5.65
N SER A 112 -1.79 7.52 6.81
CA SER A 112 -2.59 8.74 6.89
C SER A 112 -1.85 9.93 6.28
N GLY A 113 -2.56 10.77 5.53
CA GLY A 113 -2.02 11.96 4.89
C GLY A 113 -1.28 12.86 5.87
N SER A 114 -1.85 13.11 7.06
CA SER A 114 -1.21 14.00 8.02
C SER A 114 0.12 13.47 8.59
N TRP A 115 0.38 12.17 8.46
CA TRP A 115 1.58 11.54 8.99
C TRP A 115 2.78 11.69 8.07
N PHE A 116 2.53 12.04 6.81
CA PHE A 116 3.58 12.40 5.86
C PHE A 116 4.09 13.83 6.04
N GLU A 117 3.39 14.70 6.78
CA GLU A 117 3.84 16.07 7.07
C GLU A 117 5.18 16.07 7.85
N PRO A 118 5.99 17.15 7.83
CA PRO A 118 7.31 17.19 8.47
C PRO A 118 7.34 16.74 9.94
N ASN A 119 6.27 16.99 10.71
CA ASN A 119 6.14 16.61 12.11
C ASN A 119 5.27 15.35 12.33
N GLY A 120 4.90 14.67 11.25
CA GLY A 120 4.13 13.43 11.29
C GLY A 120 4.99 12.20 11.60
N PHE A 121 4.34 11.04 11.76
CA PHE A 121 5.04 9.80 12.12
C PHE A 121 5.91 9.23 10.99
N ILE A 122 5.51 9.43 9.73
CA ILE A 122 6.33 9.09 8.56
C ILE A 122 7.36 10.19 8.31
N GLY A 123 6.91 11.44 8.33
CA GLY A 123 7.74 12.62 8.04
C GLY A 123 8.12 12.75 6.56
N THR A 124 8.39 13.98 6.12
CA THR A 124 9.07 14.25 4.84
C THR A 124 10.58 14.26 5.06
N THR A 125 11.23 13.09 5.08
CA THR A 125 12.70 13.01 5.13
C THR A 125 13.26 12.69 3.74
N ALA A 126 14.58 12.53 3.61
CA ALA A 126 15.26 12.25 2.33
C ALA A 126 14.70 11.04 1.54
N TRP A 127 13.95 10.13 2.19
CA TRP A 127 13.28 9.04 1.47
C TRP A 127 12.32 9.52 0.39
N THR A 128 11.75 10.73 0.54
CA THR A 128 10.86 11.30 -0.47
C THR A 128 11.58 11.62 -1.77
N ASP A 129 12.92 11.67 -1.80
CA ASP A 129 13.72 11.94 -3.00
C ASP A 129 14.01 10.69 -3.83
N ASP A 130 13.80 9.49 -3.28
CA ASP A 130 13.96 8.23 -4.00
C ASP A 130 12.91 8.15 -5.14
N PRO A 131 13.34 8.05 -6.42
CA PRO A 131 12.41 8.01 -7.55
C PRO A 131 11.62 6.69 -7.65
N GLY A 132 12.07 5.64 -6.97
CA GLY A 132 11.37 4.37 -6.84
C GLY A 132 10.29 4.38 -5.77
N ILE A 133 10.17 5.43 -4.95
CA ILE A 133 9.11 5.50 -3.95
C ILE A 133 7.89 6.25 -4.48
N ARG A 134 6.72 5.68 -4.21
CA ARG A 134 5.41 6.28 -4.45
C ARG A 134 4.65 6.41 -3.15
N ILE A 135 3.75 7.38 -3.11
CA ILE A 135 3.02 7.73 -1.87
C ILE A 135 1.54 7.45 -2.07
N TRP A 136 0.95 6.77 -1.10
CA TRP A 136 -0.48 6.48 -1.04
C TRP A 136 -1.05 7.11 0.25
N PRO A 137 -1.39 8.40 0.23
CA PRO A 137 -2.00 9.05 1.37
C PRO A 137 -3.44 8.58 1.57
N ALA A 138 -3.75 8.25 2.82
CA ALA A 138 -5.09 7.94 3.30
C ALA A 138 -5.71 9.13 4.03
N HIS A 139 -7.01 9.05 4.23
CA HIS A 139 -7.74 10.01 5.03
C HIS A 139 -8.29 9.40 6.33
N THR A 140 -7.41 8.87 7.19
CA THR A 140 -7.83 8.06 8.36
C THR A 140 -7.88 8.83 9.69
N ASP A 141 -7.24 10.01 9.83
CA ASP A 141 -7.11 10.70 11.14
C ASP A 141 -7.90 12.00 11.34
N ALA A 142 -8.56 12.53 10.30
CA ALA A 142 -9.26 13.81 10.38
C ALA A 142 -10.55 13.81 9.57
N TRP A 143 -11.40 12.80 9.73
CA TRP A 143 -12.66 12.72 8.98
C TRP A 143 -13.75 13.64 9.58
N PRO A 144 -14.39 14.52 8.77
CA PRO A 144 -13.93 15.07 7.50
C PRO A 144 -13.01 16.28 7.71
N TYR A 145 -12.04 16.49 6.81
CA TYR A 145 -11.29 17.75 6.73
C TYR A 145 -11.86 18.63 5.61
N PRO A 146 -11.76 19.97 5.73
CA PRO A 146 -12.15 20.88 4.66
C PRO A 146 -11.39 20.59 3.36
N GLY A 147 -12.12 20.35 2.27
CA GLY A 147 -11.53 20.08 0.96
C GLY A 147 -11.33 18.60 0.62
N TRP A 148 -11.86 17.68 1.42
CA TRP A 148 -11.92 16.26 1.08
C TRP A 148 -12.71 16.02 -0.21
N ALA A 149 -12.05 15.40 -1.20
CA ALA A 149 -12.67 14.87 -2.41
C ALA A 149 -11.81 13.71 -2.95
N PRO A 150 -12.39 12.72 -3.65
CA PRO A 150 -11.63 11.70 -4.36
C PRO A 150 -10.54 12.35 -5.23
N GLY A 151 -9.29 11.92 -5.04
CA GLY A 151 -8.12 12.43 -5.77
C GLY A 151 -7.54 13.74 -5.24
N ASN A 152 -8.06 14.25 -4.12
CA ASN A 152 -7.59 15.48 -3.49
C ASN A 152 -7.08 15.26 -2.05
N PRO A 153 -6.09 14.39 -1.78
CA PRO A 153 -5.65 14.04 -0.41
C PRO A 153 -5.14 15.25 0.39
N LYS A 154 -5.17 15.18 1.73
CA LYS A 154 -4.63 16.24 2.60
C LYS A 154 -3.14 16.49 2.31
N PHE A 155 -2.35 15.42 2.24
CA PHE A 155 -0.94 15.51 1.88
C PHE A 155 -0.76 15.60 0.38
N LYS A 156 -0.02 16.62 -0.07
CA LYS A 156 0.27 16.89 -1.48
C LYS A 156 1.72 16.62 -1.77
N HIS A 157 1.99 15.67 -2.66
CA HIS A 157 3.35 15.39 -3.12
C HIS A 157 3.38 14.92 -4.57
N PRO A 158 4.37 15.30 -5.40
CA PRO A 158 4.48 14.83 -6.78
C PRO A 158 4.61 13.32 -6.93
N ARG A 159 5.03 12.58 -5.90
CA ARG A 159 5.08 11.11 -5.90
C ARG A 159 3.79 10.45 -5.39
N ALA A 160 2.81 11.23 -4.92
CA ALA A 160 1.50 10.69 -4.56
C ALA A 160 0.75 10.24 -5.82
N PHE A 161 0.26 8.99 -5.84
CA PHE A 161 -0.35 8.40 -7.05
C PHE A 161 -1.71 7.74 -6.79
N VAL A 162 -1.98 7.26 -5.58
CA VAL A 162 -3.29 6.76 -5.15
C VAL A 162 -3.72 7.55 -3.92
N HIS A 163 -5.01 7.85 -3.80
CA HIS A 163 -5.60 8.46 -2.61
C HIS A 163 -6.68 7.52 -2.08
N GLN A 164 -6.52 7.05 -0.85
CA GLN A 164 -7.62 6.38 -0.14
C GLN A 164 -8.54 7.46 0.42
N TYR A 165 -9.70 7.58 -0.21
CA TYR A 165 -10.62 8.67 0.06
C TYR A 165 -11.81 8.25 0.90
N ASP A 166 -12.11 6.96 1.07
CA ASP A 166 -13.22 6.48 1.88
C ASP A 166 -12.85 5.17 2.57
N GLN A 167 -13.27 4.99 3.82
CA GLN A 167 -13.09 3.76 4.59
C GLN A 167 -14.40 3.00 4.84
N ASP A 168 -15.53 3.65 4.60
CA ASP A 168 -16.88 3.15 4.87
C ASP A 168 -17.71 3.05 3.57
N GLY A 169 -17.03 3.05 2.42
CA GLY A 169 -17.67 3.00 1.12
C GLY A 169 -18.28 1.63 0.81
N THR A 170 -19.00 1.56 -0.31
CA THR A 170 -19.57 0.31 -0.81
C THR A 170 -18.99 -0.02 -2.19
N CYS A 171 -18.68 -1.30 -2.44
CA CYS A 171 -18.18 -1.76 -3.73
C CYS A 171 -18.93 -3.02 -4.17
N PRO A 172 -19.60 -3.04 -5.33
CA PRO A 172 -20.26 -4.24 -5.84
C PRO A 172 -19.29 -5.43 -5.96
N GLY A 173 -19.61 -6.50 -5.23
CA GLY A 173 -18.79 -7.71 -5.10
C GLY A 173 -17.89 -7.73 -3.86
N ILE A 174 -17.98 -6.74 -2.98
CA ILE A 174 -17.40 -6.75 -1.62
C ILE A 174 -18.56 -6.64 -0.64
N GLU A 175 -18.67 -7.60 0.28
CA GLU A 175 -19.64 -7.51 1.37
C GLU A 175 -19.15 -6.54 2.44
N GLY A 176 -20.05 -5.71 2.95
CA GLY A 176 -19.74 -4.73 3.99
C GLY A 176 -19.00 -3.49 3.48
N LYS A 177 -18.20 -2.90 4.38
CA LYS A 177 -17.44 -1.67 4.12
C LYS A 177 -16.23 -1.95 3.24
N ALA A 178 -16.02 -1.10 2.25
CA ALA A 178 -14.88 -1.16 1.35
C ALA A 178 -14.05 0.11 1.47
N LEU A 179 -12.73 -0.06 1.61
CA LEU A 179 -11.78 1.03 1.43
C LEU A 179 -11.82 1.44 -0.05
N LEU A 180 -12.11 2.70 -0.32
CA LEU A 180 -12.18 3.21 -1.68
C LEU A 180 -10.97 4.09 -1.99
N ASP A 181 -10.33 3.72 -3.08
CA ASP A 181 -9.16 4.39 -3.62
C ASP A 181 -9.44 4.96 -5.00
N ILE A 182 -8.73 6.03 -5.31
CA ILE A 182 -8.69 6.60 -6.65
C ILE A 182 -7.24 6.83 -7.05
N SER A 183 -6.93 6.43 -8.29
CA SER A 183 -5.66 6.74 -8.90
C SER A 183 -5.66 8.20 -9.35
N MET A 184 -4.72 8.99 -8.84
CA MET A 184 -4.50 10.39 -9.23
C MET A 184 -3.60 10.52 -10.46
N LYS A 185 -2.98 9.42 -10.86
CA LYS A 185 -2.02 9.31 -11.97
C LYS A 185 -2.25 8.01 -12.75
N PRO A 186 -1.66 7.82 -13.94
CA PRO A 186 -1.62 6.51 -14.57
C PRO A 186 -1.04 5.45 -13.62
N LEU A 187 -1.61 4.24 -13.64
CA LEU A 187 -1.17 3.14 -12.78
C LEU A 187 0.27 2.72 -13.14
N PRO A 188 1.20 2.68 -12.18
CA PRO A 188 2.60 2.38 -12.43
C PRO A 188 2.83 0.88 -12.47
N LEU A 189 2.35 0.24 -13.52
CA LEU A 189 2.50 -1.18 -13.72
C LEU A 189 3.96 -1.52 -14.04
N GLY A 190 4.48 -2.56 -13.39
CA GLY A 190 5.84 -3.04 -13.57
C GLY A 190 5.92 -4.54 -13.42
N ARG A 191 7.04 -5.15 -13.86
CA ARG A 191 7.24 -6.59 -13.73
C ARG A 191 7.56 -7.01 -12.30
N THR A 192 6.95 -8.10 -11.84
CA THR A 192 7.18 -8.70 -10.51
C THR A 192 8.54 -9.34 -10.40
#